data_AF-A0A814YBZ4-F1
#
_entry.id   AF-A0A814YBZ4-F1
#
_cell.length_a   1.000
_cell.length_b   1.000
_cell.length_c   1.000
_cell.angle_alpha   90.00
_cell.angle_beta   90.00
_cell.angle_gamma   90.00
#
_symmetry.space_group_name_H-M   'P 1'
#
loop_
_entity.id
_entity.type
_entity.pdbx_description
1 polymer ?
#
loop_
_entity_poly.entity_id
_entity_poly.type
_entity_poly.pdbx_seq_one_letter_code
_entity_poly.pdbx_strand_id
1 'polypeptide(L)'
;MDLNSGNKFQQINSMLIHTYTQILPQLKFLNLDDDWVLESIPLSNLQYLNLENCSIDKFKIITHLASQLKSFDVCIDSGEINFQSIILPTRLIRLNLKIYYKIEEKK
;
A
#
# COMPACT_ATOMS: atom_id res chain seq x y z
N MET A 1 -33.05 8.72 -9.34
CA MET A 1 -31.91 8.06 -8.66
C MET A 1 -31.45 6.94 -9.57
N ASP A 2 -30.33 7.12 -10.27
CA ASP A 2 -29.82 6.15 -11.22
C ASP A 2 -29.24 4.93 -10.50
N LEU A 3 -30.01 3.84 -10.45
CA LEU A 3 -29.57 2.52 -9.97
C LEU A 3 -28.45 1.91 -10.83
N ASN A 4 -28.08 2.56 -11.95
CA ASN A 4 -27.14 2.06 -12.94
C ASN A 4 -25.69 2.54 -12.75
N SER A 5 -25.47 3.61 -11.96
CA SER A 5 -24.13 4.16 -11.71
C SER A 5 -23.33 3.33 -10.70
N GLY A 6 -23.99 2.81 -9.66
CA GLY A 6 -23.35 1.96 -8.64
C GLY A 6 -22.84 0.64 -9.20
N ASN A 7 -23.57 0.03 -10.14
CA ASN A 7 -23.21 -1.24 -10.77
C ASN A 7 -21.98 -1.09 -11.70
N LYS A 8 -21.90 0.02 -12.45
CA LYS A 8 -20.72 0.31 -13.30
C LYS A 8 -19.45 0.58 -12.49
N PHE A 9 -19.55 1.32 -11.39
CA PHE A 9 -18.40 1.60 -10.54
C PHE A 9 -17.83 0.32 -9.91
N GLN A 10 -18.71 -0.57 -9.44
CA GLN A 10 -18.32 -1.88 -8.92
C GLN A 10 -17.64 -2.76 -9.99
N GLN A 11 -18.15 -2.77 -11.23
CA GLN A 11 -17.54 -3.51 -12.33
C GLN A 11 -16.14 -2.99 -12.67
N ILE A 12 -15.96 -1.66 -12.74
CA ILE A 12 -14.64 -1.06 -13.00
C ILE A 12 -13.65 -1.40 -11.89
N ASN A 13 -14.07 -1.31 -10.62
CA ASN A 13 -13.22 -1.68 -9.48
C ASN A 13 -12.83 -3.16 -9.51
N SER A 14 -13.77 -4.04 -9.85
CA SER A 14 -13.50 -5.47 -10.00
C SER A 14 -12.48 -5.74 -11.11
N MET A 15 -12.63 -5.09 -12.27
CA MET A 15 -11.67 -5.21 -13.37
C MET A 15 -10.28 -4.69 -12.97
N LEU A 16 -10.20 -3.54 -12.29
CA LEU A 16 -8.94 -3.00 -11.78
C LEU A 16 -8.27 -3.97 -10.81
N ILE A 17 -8.99 -4.44 -9.79
CA ILE A 17 -8.46 -5.41 -8.81
C ILE A 17 -7.96 -6.66 -9.54
N HIS A 18 -8.73 -7.21 -10.48
CA HIS A 18 -8.33 -8.38 -11.26
C HIS A 18 -7.06 -8.13 -12.08
N THR A 19 -6.94 -6.97 -12.73
CA THR A 19 -5.72 -6.61 -13.46
C THR A 19 -4.52 -6.51 -12.51
N TYR A 20 -4.68 -5.88 -11.35
CA TYR A 20 -3.60 -5.75 -10.38
C TYR A 20 -3.19 -7.08 -9.76
N THR A 21 -4.14 -7.98 -9.46
CA THR A 21 -3.81 -9.31 -8.91
C THR A 21 -3.00 -10.16 -9.88
N GLN A 22 -3.12 -9.92 -11.19
CA GLN A 22 -2.30 -10.60 -12.19
C GLN A 22 -0.92 -9.94 -12.36
N ILE A 23 -0.86 -8.61 -12.36
CA ILE A 23 0.37 -7.88 -12.70
C ILE A 23 1.30 -7.73 -11.49
N LEU A 24 0.79 -7.26 -10.36
CA LEU A 24 1.62 -6.88 -9.20
C LEU A 24 2.50 -8.02 -8.66
N PRO A 25 2.05 -9.29 -8.59
CA PRO A 25 2.90 -10.38 -8.12
C PRO A 25 4.11 -10.66 -9.02
N GLN A 26 4.11 -10.16 -10.26
CA GLN A 26 5.20 -10.34 -11.22
C GLN A 26 6.21 -9.18 -11.17
N LEU A 27 5.85 -8.06 -10.53
CA LEU A 27 6.69 -6.87 -10.47
C LEU A 27 7.81 -7.03 -9.44
N LYS A 28 8.97 -6.48 -9.77
CA LYS A 28 10.10 -6.33 -8.84
C LYS A 28 10.18 -4.92 -8.24
N PHE A 29 9.61 -3.93 -8.94
CA PHE A 29 9.64 -2.51 -8.60
C PHE A 29 8.23 -1.97 -8.71
N LEU A 30 7.80 -1.20 -7.72
CA LEU A 30 6.49 -0.58 -7.70
C LEU A 30 6.60 0.80 -7.05
N ASN A 31 6.01 1.79 -7.70
CA ASN A 31 5.85 3.14 -7.17
C ASN A 31 4.36 3.47 -7.22
N LEU A 32 3.78 3.83 -6.08
CA LEU A 32 2.38 4.23 -6.01
C LEU A 32 2.25 5.48 -5.12
N ASP A 33 1.38 6.38 -5.56
CA ASP A 33 1.03 7.57 -4.79
C ASP A 33 0.09 7.22 -3.62
N ASP A 34 -0.68 6.15 -3.75
CA ASP A 34 -1.69 5.70 -2.77
C ASP A 34 -1.72 4.17 -2.68
N ASP A 35 -2.13 3.64 -1.53
CA ASP A 35 -1.97 2.24 -1.13
C ASP A 35 -3.26 1.39 -1.21
N TRP A 36 -4.35 1.95 -1.77
CA TRP A 36 -5.68 1.32 -1.87
C TRP A 36 -5.70 -0.06 -2.56
N VAL A 37 -4.70 -0.39 -3.36
CA VAL A 37 -4.64 -1.62 -4.16
C VAL A 37 -3.87 -2.77 -3.49
N LEU A 38 -3.12 -2.50 -2.42
CA LEU A 38 -2.09 -3.43 -1.93
C LEU A 38 -2.56 -4.41 -0.85
N GLU A 39 -3.74 -4.20 -0.26
CA GLU A 39 -4.16 -4.91 0.97
C GLU A 39 -4.39 -6.42 0.81
N SER A 40 -4.66 -6.89 -0.41
CA SER A 40 -5.07 -8.27 -0.67
C SER A 40 -4.23 -8.97 -1.74
N ILE A 41 -3.21 -8.30 -2.28
CA ILE A 41 -2.45 -8.82 -3.40
C ILE A 41 -1.08 -9.30 -2.91
N PRO A 42 -0.74 -10.59 -3.05
CA PRO A 42 0.57 -11.09 -2.69
C PRO A 42 1.67 -10.40 -3.50
N LEU A 43 2.62 -9.76 -2.82
CA LEU A 43 3.74 -9.04 -3.43
C LEU A 43 5.00 -9.92 -3.45
N SER A 44 4.83 -11.18 -3.84
CA SER A 44 5.80 -12.26 -3.63
C SER A 44 7.14 -12.06 -4.36
N ASN A 45 7.19 -11.28 -5.44
CA ASN A 45 8.43 -11.00 -6.18
C ASN A 45 8.92 -9.55 -6.00
N LEU A 46 8.19 -8.73 -5.24
CA LEU A 46 8.49 -7.32 -5.10
C LEU A 46 9.75 -7.12 -4.27
N GLN A 47 10.72 -6.39 -4.81
CA GLN A 47 12.00 -6.11 -4.18
C GLN A 47 12.15 -4.64 -3.78
N TYR A 48 11.47 -3.74 -4.49
CA TYR A 48 11.51 -2.31 -4.26
C TYR A 48 10.10 -1.74 -4.29
N LEU A 49 9.75 -0.99 -3.25
CA LEU A 49 8.45 -0.33 -3.12
C LEU A 49 8.67 1.12 -2.70
N ASN A 50 8.02 2.05 -3.40
CA ASN A 50 7.85 3.43 -2.96
C ASN A 50 6.35 3.72 -2.78
N LEU A 51 5.98 4.27 -1.61
CA LEU A 51 4.62 4.68 -1.27
C LEU A 51 4.60 6.08 -0.66
N GLU A 52 3.92 7.02 -1.32
CA GLU A 52 3.87 8.42 -0.86
C GLU A 52 2.74 8.73 0.11
N ASN A 53 1.68 7.93 0.12
CA ASN A 53 0.58 8.05 1.07
C ASN A 53 0.22 6.66 1.60
N CYS A 54 0.70 6.35 2.81
CA CYS A 54 0.44 5.07 3.44
C CYS A 54 -0.11 5.24 4.85
N SER A 55 -1.17 4.50 5.19
CA SER A 55 -1.61 4.42 6.59
C SER A 55 -0.74 3.46 7.39
N ILE A 56 -0.66 3.64 8.70
CA ILE A 56 0.13 2.73 9.55
C ILE A 56 -0.37 1.28 9.51
N ASP A 57 -1.68 1.07 9.38
CA ASP A 57 -2.28 -0.27 9.30
C ASP A 57 -1.96 -0.94 7.97
N LYS A 58 -1.95 -0.18 6.88
CA LYS A 58 -1.57 -0.71 5.57
C LYS A 58 -0.07 -0.95 5.47
N PHE A 59 0.74 -0.10 6.09
CA PHE A 59 2.17 -0.33 6.21
C PHE A 59 2.44 -1.70 6.89
N LYS A 60 1.74 -2.02 7.99
CA LYS A 60 1.79 -3.36 8.63
C LYS A 60 1.44 -4.48 7.64
N ILE A 61 0.33 -4.36 6.93
CA ILE A 61 -0.12 -5.37 5.96
C ILE A 61 0.92 -5.57 4.86
N ILE A 62 1.42 -4.49 4.26
CA ILE A 62 2.40 -4.53 3.17
C ILE A 62 3.71 -5.19 3.62
N THR A 63 4.18 -4.86 4.83
CA THR A 63 5.38 -5.52 5.40
C THR A 63 5.19 -7.03 5.59
N HIS A 64 3.96 -7.51 5.74
CA HIS A 64 3.65 -8.94 5.79
C HIS A 64 3.56 -9.58 4.39
N LEU A 65 2.95 -8.89 3.42
CA LEU A 65 2.72 -9.41 2.07
C LEU A 65 3.97 -9.40 1.18
N ALA A 66 4.94 -8.52 1.46
CA ALA A 66 6.13 -8.32 0.63
C ALA A 66 7.38 -9.01 1.21
N SER A 67 7.35 -10.35 1.34
CA SER A 67 8.45 -11.13 1.94
C SER A 67 9.83 -10.98 1.25
N GLN A 68 9.85 -10.57 -0.02
CA GLN A 68 11.06 -10.39 -0.82
C GLN A 68 11.57 -8.94 -0.86
N LEU A 69 10.91 -8.04 -0.15
CA LEU A 69 11.21 -6.61 -0.19
C LEU A 69 12.60 -6.35 0.37
N LYS A 70 13.42 -5.65 -0.41
CA LYS A 70 14.79 -5.26 -0.07
C LYS A 70 14.91 -3.78 0.23
N SER A 71 14.12 -2.95 -0.45
CA SER A 71 14.05 -1.52 -0.22
C SER A 71 12.59 -1.09 -0.10
N PHE A 72 12.30 -0.30 0.92
CA PHE A 72 10.98 0.30 1.11
C PHE A 72 11.14 1.79 1.41
N ASP A 73 10.65 2.61 0.50
CA ASP A 73 10.50 4.04 0.71
C ASP A 73 9.02 4.31 1.01
N VAL A 74 8.72 4.86 2.17
CA VAL A 74 7.33 5.03 2.62
C VAL A 74 7.14 6.35 3.35
N CYS A 75 6.03 7.01 3.02
CA CYS A 75 5.51 8.18 3.68
C CYS A 75 4.22 7.81 4.41
N ILE A 76 4.23 7.94 5.75
CA ILE A 76 3.09 7.60 6.60
C ILE A 76 2.39 8.87 7.08
N ASP A 77 1.08 8.97 6.81
CA ASP A 77 0.21 10.00 7.38
C ASP A 77 -0.08 9.64 8.85
N SER A 78 0.36 10.50 9.77
CA SER A 78 0.39 10.20 11.20
C SER A 78 -0.85 10.69 11.92
N GLY A 79 -1.79 9.76 12.13
CA GLY A 79 -2.56 9.69 13.37
C GLY A 79 -1.72 9.15 14.54
N GLU A 80 -2.33 8.53 15.55
CA GLU A 80 -1.58 7.83 16.62
C GLU A 80 -0.75 6.67 16.02
N ILE A 81 0.56 6.85 15.93
CA ILE A 81 1.44 5.81 15.40
C ILE A 81 1.93 4.89 16.51
N ASN A 82 1.62 3.60 16.38
CA ASN A 82 2.25 2.54 17.17
C ASN A 82 3.02 1.58 16.27
N PHE A 83 4.36 1.69 16.29
CA PHE A 83 5.28 0.81 15.57
C PHE A 83 5.59 -0.51 16.27
N GLN A 84 5.18 -0.71 17.53
CA GLN A 84 5.59 -1.86 18.33
C GLN A 84 5.12 -3.21 17.74
N SER A 85 4.08 -3.20 16.91
CA SER A 85 3.55 -4.41 16.26
C SER A 85 4.02 -4.61 14.82
N ILE A 86 4.93 -3.78 14.29
CA ILE A 86 5.39 -3.89 12.91
C ILE A 86 6.57 -4.86 12.82
N ILE A 87 6.39 -5.90 12.00
CA ILE A 87 7.43 -6.87 11.67
C ILE A 87 7.89 -6.56 10.25
N LEU A 88 9.16 -6.17 10.10
CA LEU A 88 9.73 -5.87 8.80
C LEU A 88 10.08 -7.17 8.04
N PRO A 89 10.05 -7.16 6.68
CA PRO A 89 10.51 -8.28 5.88
C PRO A 89 11.96 -8.64 6.22
N THR A 90 12.25 -9.94 6.35
CA THR A 90 13.60 -10.43 6.72
C THR A 90 14.68 -10.09 5.70
N ARG A 91 14.30 -9.81 4.45
CA ARG A 91 15.19 -9.42 3.35
C ARG A 91 15.35 -7.91 3.20
N LEU A 92 14.71 -7.11 4.06
CA LEU A 92 14.76 -5.65 3.97
C LEU A 92 16.15 -5.14 4.38
N ILE A 93 16.81 -4.44 3.46
CA ILE A 93 18.15 -3.87 3.65
C ILE A 93 18.05 -2.35 3.82
N ARG A 94 17.04 -1.72 3.19
CA ARG A 94 16.81 -0.28 3.24
C ARG A 94 15.36 0.03 3.56
N LEU A 95 15.15 0.88 4.56
CA LEU A 95 13.86 1.48 4.89
C LEU A 95 14.04 2.99 4.98
N ASN A 96 13.42 3.74 4.08
CA ASN A 96 13.29 5.19 4.24
C ASN A 96 11.86 5.49 4.68
N LEU A 97 11.71 5.89 5.94
CA LEU A 97 10.43 6.22 6.53
C LEU A 97 10.33 7.75 6.70
N LYS A 98 9.31 8.34 6.09
CA LYS A 98 8.91 9.73 6.34
C LYS A 98 7.54 9.71 7.03
N ILE A 99 7.37 10.57 8.01
CA ILE A 99 6.15 10.65 8.80
C ILE A 99 5.68 12.10 8.75
N TYR A 100 4.40 12.31 8.43
CA TYR A 100 3.82 13.65 8.36
C TYR A 100 2.53 13.72 9.16
N TYR A 101 2.36 14.80 9.92
CA TYR A 101 1.12 15.09 10.61
C TYR A 101 0.23 15.93 9.71
N LYS A 102 -0.96 15.42 9.37
CA LYS A 102 -1.99 16.23 8.71
C LYS A 102 -2.57 17.19 9.73
N ILE A 103 -2.19 18.45 9.64
CA ILE A 103 -2.81 19.52 10.42
C ILE A 103 -4.21 19.73 9.82
N GLU A 104 -5.25 19.22 10.48
CA GLU A 104 -6.61 19.57 10.10
C GLU A 104 -6.84 21.05 10.43
N GLU A 105 -6.81 21.90 9.40
CA GLU A 105 -7.32 23.26 9.52
C GLU A 105 -8.83 23.17 9.79
N LYS A 106 -9.22 23.41 11.05
CA LYS A 106 -10.62 23.63 11.41
C LYS A 106 -11.10 24.89 10.68
N LYS A 107 -11.89 24.70 9.62
CA LYS A 107 -12.70 25.76 9.01
C LYS A 107 -13.95 26.03 9.81
#